data_AF-T2S832-F1
#
_entry.id   AF-T2S832-F1
#
_cell.length_a   1.000
_cell.length_b   1.000
_cell.length_c   1.000
_cell.angle_alpha   90.00
_cell.angle_beta   90.00
_cell.angle_gamma   90.00
#
_symmetry.space_group_name_H-M   'P 1'
#
loop_
_entity.id
_entity.type
_entity.pdbx_description
1 polymer ?
#
loop_
_entity_poly.entity_id
_entity_poly.type
_entity_poly.pdbx_seq_one_letter_code
_entity_poly.pdbx_strand_id
1 'polypeptide(L)'
;MNSSKRKTQNEYFAHGATGVGKSSLINALFGGEIAKTGVGKPITQHLEKYIDEKKGLILWDTKGIEAADYHDTAQSVQKEMEESFEKLDEKEAIDVAYLCVKETSGRIEERAIKLY
;
A
#
# COMPACT_ATOMS: atom_id res chain seq x y z
N MET A 1 5.83 -1.17 36.40
CA MET A 1 6.53 -1.82 35.28
C MET A 1 5.57 -1.91 34.10
N ASN A 2 5.71 -1.02 33.11
CA ASN A 2 5.06 -1.22 31.82
C ASN A 2 5.86 -2.29 31.08
N SER A 3 5.37 -3.52 31.09
CA SER A 3 5.85 -4.56 30.19
C SER A 3 5.48 -4.13 28.77
N SER A 4 6.45 -3.55 28.05
CA SER A 4 6.33 -3.30 26.62
C SER A 4 6.07 -4.65 25.93
N LYS A 5 4.81 -4.86 25.52
CA LYS A 5 4.41 -6.07 24.79
C LYS A 5 5.05 -5.99 23.40
N ARG A 6 5.91 -6.96 23.07
CA ARG A 6 6.55 -7.05 21.75
C ARG A 6 5.52 -7.18 20.64
N LYS A 7 5.73 -6.45 19.55
CA LYS A 7 4.97 -6.58 18.31
C LYS A 7 5.16 -7.98 17.73
N THR A 8 4.07 -8.61 17.29
CA THR A 8 4.06 -10.00 16.80
C THR A 8 3.86 -10.10 15.30
N GLN A 9 3.51 -9.01 14.63
CA GLN A 9 3.29 -8.94 13.19
C GLN A 9 3.99 -7.71 12.62
N ASN A 10 4.55 -7.82 11.42
CA ASN A 10 5.14 -6.71 10.70
C ASN A 10 4.10 -6.10 9.75
N GLU A 11 3.96 -4.78 9.79
CA GLU A 11 3.03 -3.98 8.98
C GLU A 11 3.77 -3.35 7.81
N TYR A 12 3.29 -3.64 6.60
CA TYR A 12 3.82 -3.15 5.34
C TYR A 12 2.76 -2.31 4.62
N PHE A 13 3.21 -1.32 3.87
CA PHE A 13 2.34 -0.44 3.11
C PHE A 13 2.77 -0.44 1.64
N ALA A 14 1.85 -0.62 0.70
CA ALA A 14 2.14 -0.62 -0.73
C ALA A 14 1.44 0.56 -1.42
N HIS A 15 2.24 1.42 -2.05
CA HIS A 15 1.75 2.63 -2.72
C HIS A 15 2.39 2.86 -4.08
N GLY A 16 1.69 3.54 -4.97
CA GLY A 16 2.14 3.80 -6.33
C GLY A 16 0.99 3.92 -7.33
N ALA A 17 1.31 4.39 -8.54
CA ALA A 17 0.34 4.68 -9.60
C ALA A 17 -0.48 3.44 -10.04
N THR A 18 -1.58 3.66 -10.77
CA THR A 18 -2.35 2.55 -11.35
C THR A 18 -1.49 1.75 -12.35
N GLY A 19 -1.55 0.42 -12.24
CA GLY A 19 -0.84 -0.49 -13.16
C GLY A 19 0.65 -0.67 -12.92
N VAL A 20 1.21 -0.19 -11.80
CA VAL A 20 2.64 -0.36 -11.45
C VAL A 20 2.99 -1.73 -10.87
N GLY A 21 1.99 -2.56 -10.56
CA GLY A 21 2.20 -3.93 -10.04
C GLY A 21 2.07 -4.12 -8.52
N LYS A 22 1.41 -3.20 -7.79
CA LYS A 22 1.16 -3.33 -6.34
C LYS A 22 0.53 -4.68 -5.97
N SER A 23 -0.61 -5.01 -6.56
CA SER A 23 -1.33 -6.27 -6.29
C SER A 23 -0.52 -7.52 -6.69
N SER A 24 0.35 -7.41 -7.70
CA SER A 24 1.28 -8.50 -8.06
C SER A 24 2.36 -8.70 -6.99
N LEU A 25 2.89 -7.62 -6.41
CA LEU A 25 3.82 -7.68 -5.29
C LEU A 25 3.15 -8.33 -4.06
N ILE A 26 1.90 -7.99 -3.78
CA ILE A 26 1.12 -8.59 -2.69
C ILE A 26 0.99 -10.10 -2.88
N ASN A 27 0.57 -10.53 -4.07
CA ASN A 27 0.44 -11.96 -4.37
C ASN A 27 1.80 -12.70 -4.22
N ALA A 28 2.90 -12.06 -4.62
CA ALA A 28 4.24 -12.63 -4.45
C ALA A 28 4.65 -12.76 -2.97
N LEU A 29 4.40 -11.75 -2.13
CA LEU A 29 4.71 -11.78 -0.69
C LEU A 29 3.85 -12.82 0.06
N PHE A 30 2.57 -12.92 -0.30
CA PHE A 30 1.64 -13.85 0.33
C PHE A 30 1.72 -15.26 -0.26
N GLY A 31 2.36 -15.45 -1.42
CA GLY A 31 2.58 -16.75 -2.04
C GLY A 31 1.30 -17.36 -2.62
N GLY A 32 0.35 -16.52 -3.02
CA GLY A 32 -0.95 -16.94 -3.53
C GLY A 32 -1.72 -15.75 -4.12
N GLU A 33 -2.76 -16.06 -4.90
CA GLU A 33 -3.61 -15.03 -5.53
C GLU A 33 -4.65 -14.52 -4.50
N ILE A 34 -4.28 -13.47 -3.78
CA ILE A 34 -5.11 -12.86 -2.72
C ILE A 34 -5.61 -11.47 -3.09
N ALA A 35 -4.82 -10.73 -3.86
CA ALA A 35 -5.15 -9.41 -4.37
C ALA A 35 -5.52 -9.53 -5.85
N LYS A 36 -6.63 -8.92 -6.25
CA LYS A 36 -7.08 -8.95 -7.64
C LYS A 36 -6.11 -8.16 -8.52
N THR A 37 -5.57 -8.82 -9.54
CA THR A 37 -4.68 -8.19 -10.53
C THR A 37 -5.38 -7.95 -11.87
N GLY A 38 -4.88 -7.00 -12.65
CA GLY A 38 -5.32 -6.77 -14.02
C GLY A 38 -4.73 -5.49 -14.62
N VAL A 39 -5.03 -5.25 -15.89
CA VAL A 39 -4.33 -4.26 -16.72
C VAL A 39 -5.26 -3.10 -17.07
N GLY A 40 -4.74 -1.87 -16.97
CA GLY A 40 -5.33 -0.68 -17.57
C GLY A 40 -6.43 0.03 -16.77
N LYS A 41 -7.23 -0.67 -15.96
CA LYS A 41 -8.23 -0.05 -15.07
C LYS A 41 -7.83 -0.19 -13.59
N PRO A 42 -8.13 0.81 -12.74
CA PRO A 42 -7.95 0.68 -11.30
C PRO A 42 -8.84 -0.44 -10.77
N ILE A 43 -8.23 -1.44 -10.15
CA ILE A 43 -8.94 -2.60 -9.58
C ILE A 43 -9.17 -2.38 -8.09
N THR A 44 -8.12 -2.01 -7.35
CA THR A 44 -8.22 -1.54 -5.97
C THR A 44 -8.83 -0.13 -5.96
N GLN A 45 -10.00 0.03 -5.35
CA GLN A 45 -10.75 1.30 -5.31
C GLN A 45 -10.64 2.03 -3.97
N HIS A 46 -10.26 1.33 -2.90
CA HIS A 46 -10.13 1.85 -1.54
C HIS A 46 -8.89 1.24 -0.87
N LEU A 47 -8.49 1.78 0.27
CA LEU A 47 -7.48 1.14 1.12
C LEU A 47 -7.93 -0.28 1.53
N GLU A 48 -7.14 -1.30 1.22
CA GLU A 48 -7.40 -2.70 1.58
C GLU A 48 -6.31 -3.26 2.51
N LYS A 49 -6.71 -3.99 3.55
CA LYS A 49 -5.80 -4.65 4.51
C LYS A 49 -5.75 -6.16 4.24
N TYR A 50 -4.56 -6.69 4.02
CA TYR A 50 -4.28 -8.11 3.85
C TYR A 50 -3.49 -8.62 5.07
N ILE A 51 -3.88 -9.77 5.62
CA ILE A 51 -3.27 -10.33 6.84
C ILE A 51 -2.91 -11.81 6.62
N ASP A 52 -1.65 -12.17 6.88
CA ASP A 52 -1.17 -13.54 6.96
C ASP A 52 -0.60 -13.77 8.36
N GLU A 53 -1.45 -14.28 9.25
CA GLU A 53 -1.09 -14.55 10.65
C GLU A 53 0.04 -15.58 10.79
N LYS A 54 0.18 -16.51 9.83
CA LYS A 54 1.22 -17.54 9.88
C LYS A 54 2.59 -16.95 9.60
N LYS A 55 2.66 -15.97 8.71
CA LYS A 55 3.89 -15.20 8.41
C LYS A 55 4.06 -13.98 9.31
N GLY A 56 3.06 -13.65 10.12
CA GLY A 56 3.01 -12.41 10.89
C GLY A 56 3.11 -11.18 9.99
N LEU A 57 2.39 -11.19 8.87
CA LEU A 57 2.48 -10.18 7.82
C LEU A 57 1.15 -9.45 7.66
N ILE A 58 1.19 -8.12 7.77
CA ILE A 58 0.08 -7.23 7.45
C ILE A 58 0.51 -6.36 6.27
N LEU A 59 -0.33 -6.23 5.25
CA LEU A 59 -0.05 -5.37 4.10
C LEU A 59 -1.27 -4.52 3.72
N TRP A 60 -1.04 -3.22 3.62
CA TRP A 60 -2.04 -2.24 3.18
C TRP A 60 -1.85 -1.89 1.70
N ASP A 61 -2.84 -2.19 0.85
CA ASP A 61 -2.87 -1.79 -0.57
C ASP A 61 -3.71 -0.52 -0.74
N THR A 62 -3.22 0.40 -1.55
CA THR A 62 -3.94 1.65 -1.84
C THR A 62 -4.52 1.64 -3.25
N LYS A 63 -5.58 2.42 -3.44
CA LYS A 63 -6.00 2.78 -4.80
C LYS A 63 -4.81 3.34 -5.57
N GLY A 64 -4.63 2.84 -6.78
CA GLY A 64 -3.61 3.36 -7.67
C GLY A 64 -3.90 4.80 -8.06
N ILE A 65 -2.87 5.64 -8.04
CA ILE A 65 -3.01 7.02 -8.47
C ILE A 65 -3.10 7.07 -10.00
N GLU A 66 -4.21 7.62 -10.48
CA GLU A 66 -4.50 7.79 -11.90
C GLU A 66 -3.93 9.12 -12.40
N ALA A 67 -3.46 9.16 -13.65
CA ALA A 67 -2.85 10.36 -14.20
C ALA A 67 -3.88 11.47 -14.51
N ALA A 68 -5.10 11.08 -14.91
CA ALA A 68 -6.17 12.01 -15.26
C ALA A 68 -6.65 12.81 -14.03
N ASP A 69 -6.74 12.14 -12.88
CA ASP A 69 -7.29 12.69 -11.64
C ASP A 69 -6.26 12.61 -10.50
N TYR A 70 -4.99 12.95 -10.79
CA TYR A 70 -3.86 12.80 -9.87
C TYR A 70 -4.11 13.49 -8.54
N HIS A 71 -4.50 14.78 -8.57
CA HIS A 71 -4.65 15.59 -7.37
C HIS A 71 -5.73 15.02 -6.45
N ASP A 72 -6.89 14.72 -7.00
CA ASP A 72 -8.05 14.23 -6.24
C ASP A 72 -7.81 12.81 -5.73
N THR A 73 -7.19 11.93 -6.54
CA THR A 73 -6.87 10.56 -6.13
C THR A 73 -5.80 10.56 -5.04
N ALA A 74 -4.76 11.40 -5.17
CA ALA A 74 -3.71 11.50 -4.16
C ALA A 74 -4.25 12.04 -2.83
N GLN A 75 -5.07 13.09 -2.86
CA GLN A 75 -5.71 13.62 -1.64
C GLN A 75 -6.65 12.62 -0.99
N SER A 76 -7.44 11.89 -1.78
CA SER A 76 -8.34 10.85 -1.25
C SER A 76 -7.56 9.73 -0.58
N VAL A 77 -6.48 9.25 -1.21
CA VAL A 77 -5.63 8.19 -0.64
C VAL A 77 -4.93 8.69 0.63
N GLN A 78 -4.39 9.91 0.62
CA GLN A 78 -3.76 10.50 1.80
C GLN A 78 -4.75 10.60 2.97
N LYS A 79 -5.97 11.08 2.72
CA LYS A 79 -7.01 11.19 3.74
C LYS A 79 -7.43 9.82 4.28
N GLU A 80 -7.66 8.83 3.40
CA GLU A 80 -7.97 7.47 3.82
C GLU A 80 -6.86 6.85 4.68
N MET A 81 -5.60 7.15 4.36
CA MET A 81 -4.43 6.72 5.15
C MET A 81 -4.38 7.40 6.51
N GLU A 82 -4.49 8.73 6.56
CA GLU A 82 -4.50 9.50 7.82
C GLU A 82 -5.60 8.99 8.76
N GLU A 83 -6.83 8.88 8.25
CA GLU A 83 -7.99 8.39 9.03
C GLU A 83 -7.86 6.92 9.47
N SER A 84 -7.09 6.10 8.75
CA SER A 84 -6.84 4.70 9.10
C SER A 84 -5.71 4.57 10.10
N PHE A 85 -4.64 5.34 9.93
CA PHE A 85 -3.42 5.24 10.76
C PHE A 85 -3.55 5.96 12.09
N GLU A 86 -4.33 7.05 12.17
CA GLU A 86 -4.69 7.68 13.44
C GLU A 86 -5.42 6.74 14.41
N LYS A 87 -6.04 5.67 13.88
CA LYS A 87 -6.79 4.69 14.66
C LYS A 87 -5.95 3.47 15.05
N LEU A 88 -4.71 3.36 14.58
CA LEU A 88 -3.84 2.23 14.87
C LEU A 88 -3.22 2.37 16.27
N ASP A 89 -3.21 1.28 17.04
CA ASP A 89 -2.44 1.19 18.28
C ASP A 89 -0.93 1.27 17.93
N GLU A 90 -0.06 1.67 18.86
CA GLU A 90 1.41 1.66 18.67
C GLU A 90 1.93 0.28 18.20
N LYS A 91 1.18 -0.79 18.52
CA LYS A 91 1.49 -2.16 18.11
C LYS A 91 1.13 -2.48 16.66
N GLU A 92 0.41 -1.59 15.98
CA GLU A 92 -0.01 -1.69 14.58
C GLU A 92 0.63 -0.59 13.72
N ALA A 93 1.61 0.15 14.24
CA ALA A 93 2.34 1.15 13.46
C ALA A 93 2.98 0.52 12.21
N ILE A 94 3.07 1.24 11.10
CA ILE A 94 3.67 0.71 9.86
C ILE A 94 5.18 0.58 10.03
N ASP A 95 5.73 -0.60 9.76
CA ASP A 95 7.18 -0.85 9.85
C ASP A 95 7.91 -0.51 8.55
N VAL A 96 7.25 -0.74 7.41
CA VAL A 96 7.89 -0.65 6.09
C VAL A 96 6.91 -0.12 5.04
N ALA A 97 7.37 0.79 4.19
CA ALA A 97 6.62 1.27 3.03
C ALA A 97 7.30 0.85 1.72
N TYR A 98 6.55 0.16 0.87
CA TYR A 98 6.88 -0.16 -0.52
C TYR A 98 6.30 0.89 -1.46
N LEU A 99 7.20 1.64 -2.11
CA LEU A 99 6.86 2.48 -3.24
C LEU A 99 7.04 1.70 -4.55
N CYS A 100 5.94 1.43 -5.24
CA CYS A 100 5.94 0.77 -6.53
C CYS A 100 6.00 1.82 -7.66
N VAL A 101 7.11 1.83 -8.40
CA VAL A 101 7.33 2.72 -9.55
C VAL A 101 7.38 1.87 -10.82
N LYS A 102 6.78 2.36 -11.91
CA LYS A 102 6.78 1.67 -13.20
C LYS A 102 8.19 1.65 -13.80
N GLU A 103 8.68 0.47 -14.16
CA GLU A 103 10.05 0.26 -14.67
C GLU A 103 10.22 0.71 -16.14
N THR A 104 9.19 0.55 -16.98
CA THR A 104 9.28 0.79 -18.43
C THR A 104 9.34 2.26 -18.87
N SER A 105 9.22 3.24 -17.98
CA SER A 105 9.28 4.66 -18.36
C SER A 105 10.70 5.17 -18.62
N GLY A 106 11.74 4.44 -18.20
CA GLY A 106 13.15 4.88 -18.27
C GLY A 106 13.44 6.17 -17.49
N ARG A 107 12.45 6.69 -16.75
CA ARG A 107 12.45 7.94 -15.98
C ARG A 107 11.50 7.80 -14.80
N ILE A 108 11.90 8.29 -13.63
CA ILE A 108 10.97 8.46 -12.53
C ILE A 108 9.98 9.55 -12.93
N GLU A 109 8.68 9.23 -12.92
CA GLU A 109 7.67 10.23 -13.22
C GLU A 109 7.56 11.23 -12.07
N GLU A 110 7.37 12.52 -12.38
CA GLU A 110 7.32 13.59 -11.38
C GLU A 110 6.23 13.36 -10.33
N ARG A 111 5.14 12.68 -10.71
CA ARG A 111 4.08 12.23 -9.79
C ARG A 111 4.56 11.26 -8.72
N ALA A 112 5.55 10.41 -9.00
CA ALA A 112 6.13 9.50 -8.01
C ALA A 112 7.02 10.25 -7.00
N ILE A 113 7.56 11.41 -7.41
CA ILE A 113 8.41 12.27 -6.57
C ILE A 113 7.54 13.18 -5.69
N LYS A 114 6.47 13.79 -6.24
CA LYS A 114 5.54 14.68 -5.51
C LYS A 114 4.65 13.96 -4.50
N LEU A 115 4.76 12.64 -4.41
CA LEU A 115 4.02 11.79 -3.48
C LEU A 115 4.67 11.70 -2.09
N TYR A 116 5.84 12.32 -1.91
CA TYR A 116 6.64 12.37 -0.69
C TYR A 116 7.13 13.80 -0.44
#